data_AF-A0A3C1DYI5-F1
#
_entry.id   AF-A0A3C1DYI5-F1
#
_cell.length_a   1.000
_cell.length_b   1.000
_cell.length_c   1.000
_cell.angle_alpha   90.00
_cell.angle_beta   90.00
_cell.angle_gamma   90.00
#
_symmetry.space_group_name_H-M   'P 1'
#
loop_
_entity.id
_entity.type
_entity.pdbx_description
1 polymer ?
#
loop_
_entity_poly.entity_id
_entity_poly.type
_entity_poly.pdbx_seq_one_letter_code
_entity_poly.pdbx_strand_id
1 'polypeptide(L)'
;MALENDTQAPDFELPNQFGEHVRLSDFRHKKPVALVFFPLAFSSTCTSELCELRDNLALFADKSIELIGISVDSKATLRAFAEKEGYAFNLLADFWPHGAVA
;
A
#
# COMPACT_ATOMS: atom_id res chain seq x y z
N MET A 1 2.57 10.87 -14.92
CA MET A 1 4.02 11.11 -14.80
C MET A 1 4.39 10.86 -13.36
N ALA A 2 5.54 10.24 -13.09
CA ALA A 2 6.02 10.09 -11.73
C ALA A 2 6.27 11.45 -11.10
N LEU A 3 6.04 11.57 -9.79
CA LEU A 3 6.36 12.77 -9.03
C LEU A 3 7.88 12.94 -8.96
N GLU A 4 8.34 14.19 -8.99
CA GLU A 4 9.75 14.51 -8.75
C GLU A 4 10.06 14.42 -7.25
N ASN A 5 11.33 14.13 -6.93
CA ASN A 5 11.79 14.15 -5.54
C ASN A 5 11.52 15.51 -4.89
N ASP A 6 11.33 15.51 -3.56
CA ASP A 6 10.98 16.68 -2.75
C ASP A 6 9.64 17.36 -3.11
N THR A 7 8.88 16.80 -4.06
CA THR A 7 7.49 17.20 -4.28
C THR A 7 6.64 16.73 -3.12
N GLN A 8 5.78 17.63 -2.62
CA GLN A 8 4.79 17.25 -1.62
C GLN A 8 3.88 16.14 -2.17
N ALA A 9 3.89 14.98 -1.51
CA ALA A 9 2.99 13.88 -1.86
C ALA A 9 1.53 14.35 -1.84
N PRO A 10 0.77 14.12 -2.93
CA PRO A 10 -0.67 14.36 -2.98
C PRO A 10 -1.37 13.61 -1.86
N ASP A 11 -2.34 14.26 -1.22
CA ASP A 11 -3.15 13.58 -0.21
C ASP A 11 -4.17 12.67 -0.89
N PHE A 12 -4.49 11.57 -0.24
CA PHE A 12 -5.53 10.63 -0.67
C PHE A 12 -6.17 9.98 0.54
N GLU A 13 -7.36 9.43 0.34
CA GLU A 13 -8.06 8.60 1.32
C GLU A 13 -8.63 7.38 0.59
N LEU A 14 -8.12 6.20 0.91
CA LEU A 14 -8.49 4.95 0.26
C LEU A 14 -8.90 3.91 1.31
N PRO A 15 -9.87 3.03 1.00
CA PRO A 15 -10.20 1.92 1.88
C PRO A 15 -9.10 0.85 1.85
N ASN A 16 -8.74 0.33 3.02
CA ASN A 16 -7.86 -0.82 3.14
C ASN A 16 -8.60 -2.15 2.87
N GLN A 17 -7.89 -3.27 2.98
CA GLN A 17 -8.44 -4.62 2.80
C GLN A 17 -9.57 -4.99 3.80
N PHE A 18 -9.70 -4.26 4.91
CA PHE A 18 -10.77 -4.44 5.90
C PHE A 18 -11.94 -3.45 5.69
N GLY A 19 -11.78 -2.49 4.77
CA GLY A 19 -12.76 -1.44 4.50
C GLY A 19 -12.62 -0.20 5.39
N GLU A 20 -11.54 -0.10 6.16
CA GLU A 20 -11.21 1.09 6.95
C GLU A 20 -10.54 2.12 6.04
N HIS A 21 -10.91 3.39 6.18
CA HIS A 21 -10.30 4.45 5.39
C HIS A 21 -8.95 4.86 5.98
N VAL A 22 -7.93 4.87 5.11
CA VAL A 22 -6.58 5.31 5.43
C VAL A 22 -6.29 6.58 4.65
N ARG A 23 -5.99 7.66 5.37
CA ARG A 23 -5.63 8.95 4.77
C ARG A 23 -4.14 9.23 4.92
N LEU A 24 -3.46 9.62 3.83
CA LEU A 24 -2.01 9.85 3.86
C LEU A 24 -1.63 10.99 4.83
N SER A 25 -2.42 12.06 4.87
CA SER A 25 -2.19 13.19 5.76
C SER A 25 -2.24 12.85 7.26
N ASP A 26 -2.87 11.74 7.66
CA ASP A 26 -2.92 11.31 9.06
C ASP A 26 -1.56 10.89 9.62
N PHE A 27 -0.61 10.54 8.73
CA PHE A 27 0.76 10.15 9.10
C PHE A 27 1.74 11.32 9.14
N ARG A 28 1.37 12.49 8.59
CA ARG A 28 2.24 13.67 8.54
C ARG A 28 2.71 14.06 9.94
N HIS A 29 4.00 14.34 10.07
CA HIS A 29 4.68 14.66 11.33
C HIS A 29 4.64 13.58 12.42
N LYS A 30 4.09 12.38 12.14
CA LYS A 30 4.07 11.25 13.09
C LYS A 30 5.09 10.19 12.71
N LYS A 31 5.13 9.81 11.44
CA LYS A 31 6.03 8.77 10.93
C LYS A 31 6.25 8.90 9.42
N PRO A 32 7.40 8.46 8.90
CA PRO A 32 7.60 8.26 7.46
C PRO A 32 6.68 7.14 6.92
N VAL A 33 6.31 7.24 5.65
CA VAL A 33 5.43 6.28 4.97
C VAL A 33 6.11 5.80 3.70
N ALA A 34 6.20 4.48 3.51
CA ALA A 34 6.62 3.84 2.28
C ALA A 34 5.38 3.39 1.49
N LEU A 35 5.12 4.07 0.37
CA LEU A 35 4.03 3.74 -0.55
C LEU A 35 4.56 2.82 -1.65
N VAL A 36 4.01 1.61 -1.76
CA VAL A 36 4.36 0.62 -2.77
C VAL A 36 3.19 0.42 -3.70
N PHE A 37 3.25 1.05 -4.87
CA PHE A 37 2.25 0.86 -5.92
C PHE A 37 2.56 -0.44 -6.68
N PHE A 38 1.58 -1.31 -6.84
CA PHE A 38 1.71 -2.54 -7.60
C PHE A 38 0.51 -2.72 -8.56
N PRO A 39 0.73 -3.26 -9.78
CA PRO A 39 -0.34 -3.34 -10.77
C PRO A 39 -1.54 -4.21 -10.39
N LEU A 40 -1.30 -5.46 -10.00
CA LEU A 40 -2.34 -6.48 -9.82
C LEU A 40 -1.94 -7.55 -8.80
N ALA A 41 -2.83 -7.83 -7.86
CA ALA A 41 -2.77 -8.94 -6.93
C ALA A 41 -2.75 -10.28 -7.66
N PHE A 42 -2.13 -11.30 -7.06
CA PHE A 42 -2.00 -12.66 -7.61
C PHE A 42 -1.22 -12.78 -8.93
N SER A 43 -0.54 -11.72 -9.37
CA SER A 43 0.46 -11.81 -10.45
C SER A 43 1.80 -12.25 -9.88
N SER A 44 2.60 -13.00 -10.66
CA SER A 44 3.84 -13.62 -10.17
C SER A 44 4.83 -12.59 -9.63
N THR A 45 5.11 -11.54 -10.41
CA THR A 45 6.07 -10.50 -10.03
C THR A 45 5.62 -9.72 -8.80
N CYS A 46 4.37 -9.23 -8.77
CA CYS A 46 3.88 -8.46 -7.61
C CYS A 46 3.84 -9.33 -6.34
N THR A 47 3.47 -10.60 -6.47
CA THR A 47 3.52 -11.55 -5.34
C THR A 47 4.94 -11.68 -4.81
N SER A 48 5.94 -11.86 -5.68
CA SER A 48 7.34 -11.94 -5.26
C SER A 48 7.81 -10.64 -4.58
N GLU A 49 7.51 -9.48 -5.14
CA GLU A 49 7.90 -8.18 -4.57
C GLU A 49 7.26 -7.94 -3.19
N LEU A 50 5.96 -8.19 -3.04
CA LEU A 50 5.26 -7.99 -1.76
C LEU A 50 5.63 -9.06 -0.71
N CYS A 51 5.96 -10.29 -1.12
CA CYS A 51 6.52 -11.29 -0.22
C CYS A 51 7.89 -10.89 0.32
N GLU A 52 8.76 -10.29 -0.52
CA GLU A 52 10.04 -9.75 -0.04
C GLU A 52 9.82 -8.65 1.01
N LEU A 53 8.84 -7.77 0.81
CA LEU A 53 8.48 -6.75 1.79
C LEU A 53 7.94 -7.35 3.10
N ARG A 54 7.10 -8.39 3.02
CA ARG A 54 6.60 -9.14 4.17
C ARG A 54 7.76 -9.74 4.97
N ASP A 55 8.68 -10.41 4.28
CA ASP A 55 9.79 -11.13 4.92
C ASP A 55 10.78 -10.16 5.59
N ASN A 56 10.83 -8.91 5.12
CA ASN A 56 11.66 -7.84 5.67
C ASN A 56 10.88 -6.77 6.45
N LEU A 57 9.64 -7.06 6.88
CA LEU A 57 8.75 -6.08 7.51
C LEU A 57 9.38 -5.41 8.76
N ALA A 58 10.22 -6.15 9.50
CA ALA A 58 10.95 -5.64 10.66
C ALA A 58 11.82 -4.41 10.34
N LEU A 59 12.41 -4.33 9.14
CA LEU A 59 13.25 -3.20 8.74
C LEU A 59 12.47 -1.87 8.68
N PHE A 60 11.18 -1.95 8.37
CA PHE A 60 10.28 -0.80 8.37
C PHE A 60 9.86 -0.45 9.80
N ALA A 61 9.45 -1.46 10.58
CA ALA A 61 9.03 -1.30 11.97
C ALA A 61 10.12 -0.67 12.85
N ASP A 62 11.37 -1.14 12.74
CA ASP A 62 12.52 -0.64 13.50
C ASP A 62 12.79 0.84 13.26
N LYS A 63 12.44 1.34 12.06
CA LYS A 63 12.57 2.75 11.67
C LYS A 63 11.27 3.54 11.84
N SER A 64 10.26 2.93 12.46
CA SER A 64 8.92 3.51 12.59
C SER A 64 8.31 3.94 11.25
N ILE A 65 8.62 3.22 10.16
CA ILE A 65 8.05 3.48 8.82
C ILE A 65 6.73 2.72 8.68
N GLU A 66 5.69 3.41 8.21
CA GLU A 66 4.45 2.76 7.78
C GLU A 66 4.62 2.20 6.37
N LEU A 67 4.49 0.90 6.20
CA LEU A 67 4.48 0.26 4.87
C LEU A 67 3.03 0.13 4.38
N ILE A 68 2.76 0.62 3.16
CA ILE A 68 1.44 0.58 2.55
C ILE A 68 1.56 0.12 1.09
N GLY A 69 0.86 -0.95 0.73
CA GLY A 69 0.67 -1.35 -0.67
C GLY A 69 -0.56 -0.68 -1.28
N ILE A 70 -0.50 -0.26 -2.54
CA ILE A 70 -1.63 0.34 -3.26
C ILE A 70 -1.78 -0.35 -4.62
N SER A 71 -3.00 -0.78 -4.95
CA SER A 71 -3.33 -1.36 -6.26
C SER A 71 -4.72 -0.92 -6.70
N VAL A 72 -4.97 -1.06 -8.00
CA VAL A 72 -6.29 -0.88 -8.62
C VAL A 72 -7.27 -2.03 -8.34
N ASP A 73 -6.84 -3.04 -7.58
CA ASP A 73 -7.67 -4.15 -7.13
C ASP A 73 -8.74 -3.73 -6.11
N SER A 74 -9.85 -4.47 -6.08
CA SER A 74 -10.90 -4.25 -5.08
C SER A 74 -10.41 -4.61 -3.67
N LYS A 75 -10.99 -4.00 -2.63
CA LYS A 75 -10.70 -4.36 -1.23
C LYS A 75 -10.88 -5.85 -0.93
N ALA A 76 -11.84 -6.51 -1.59
CA ALA A 76 -12.08 -7.94 -1.41
C ALA A 76 -10.95 -8.79 -2.02
N THR A 77 -10.45 -8.40 -3.18
CA THR A 77 -9.27 -9.00 -3.82
C THR A 77 -8.04 -8.84 -2.94
N LEU A 78 -7.79 -7.61 -2.45
CA LEU A 78 -6.65 -7.31 -1.59
C LEU A 78 -6.70 -8.06 -0.27
N ARG A 79 -7.90 -8.24 0.31
CA ARG A 79 -8.08 -9.07 1.50
C ARG A 79 -7.72 -10.53 1.25
N ALA A 80 -8.26 -11.12 0.20
CA ALA A 80 -7.94 -12.51 -0.15
C ALA A 80 -6.45 -12.70 -0.43
N PHE A 81 -5.81 -11.69 -1.03
CA PHE A 81 -4.37 -11.72 -1.32
C PHE A 81 -3.53 -11.63 -0.04
N ALA A 82 -3.86 -10.68 0.84
CA ALA A 82 -3.20 -10.54 2.15
C ALA A 82 -3.34 -11.78 3.02
N GLU A 83 -4.54 -12.37 3.06
CA GLU A 83 -4.79 -13.60 3.83
C GLU A 83 -4.01 -14.79 3.25
N LYS A 84 -3.94 -14.93 1.92
CA LYS A 84 -3.21 -16.03 1.26
C LYS A 84 -1.70 -15.93 1.49
N GLU A 85 -1.13 -14.74 1.35
CA GLU A 85 0.32 -14.52 1.40
C GLU A 85 0.80 -14.09 2.79
N GLY A 86 -0.09 -13.92 3.77
CA GLY A 86 0.27 -13.56 5.15
C GLY A 86 0.80 -12.14 5.29
N TYR A 87 0.25 -11.18 4.55
CA TYR A 87 0.66 -9.78 4.66
C TYR A 87 0.09 -9.12 5.92
N ALA A 88 0.96 -8.51 6.71
CA ALA A 88 0.63 -7.82 7.96
C ALA A 88 0.59 -6.28 7.81
N PHE A 89 0.84 -5.75 6.62
CA PHE A 89 0.78 -4.33 6.30
C PHE A 89 -0.53 -3.97 5.57
N ASN A 90 -0.86 -2.68 5.51
CA ASN A 90 -2.07 -2.21 4.85
C ASN A 90 -1.98 -2.35 3.33
N LEU A 91 -3.05 -2.82 2.70
CA LEU A 91 -3.25 -2.80 1.25
C LEU A 91 -4.45 -1.91 0.93
N LEU A 92 -4.25 -0.84 0.18
CA LEU A 92 -5.28 0.13 -0.17
C LEU A 92 -5.81 -0.10 -1.59
N ALA A 93 -7.13 -0.02 -1.73
CA ALA A 93 -7.83 -0.23 -2.99
C ALA A 93 -8.08 1.10 -3.72
N ASP A 94 -7.24 1.41 -4.71
CA ASP A 94 -7.44 2.49 -5.70
C ASP A 94 -8.36 2.01 -6.84
N PHE A 95 -9.53 1.48 -6.44
CA PHE A 95 -10.35 0.62 -7.29
C PHE A 95 -11.27 1.39 -8.25
N TRP A 96 -11.97 2.44 -7.80
CA TRP A 96 -12.89 3.16 -8.69
C TRP A 96 -13.01 4.65 -8.35
N PRO A 97 -12.80 5.56 -9.33
CA PRO A 97 -12.26 5.27 -10.66
C PRO A 97 -10.85 4.66 -10.56
N HIS A 98 -10.53 3.68 -11.41
CA HIS A 98 -9.29 2.90 -11.29
C HIS A 98 -8.06 3.81 -11.37
N GLY A 99 -7.16 3.68 -10.39
CA GLY A 99 -5.84 4.32 -10.47
C GLY A 99 -5.90 5.84 -10.35
N ALA A 100 -6.84 6.39 -9.58
CA ALA A 100 -6.95 7.84 -9.43
C ALA A 100 -5.80 8.44 -8.60
N VAL A 101 -5.19 7.61 -7.74
CA VAL A 101 -4.06 7.97 -6.86
C VAL A 101 -2.72 7.56 -7.48
N ALA A 102 -2.71 6.46 -8.26
CA ALA A 102 -1.52 5.88 -8.90
C ALA A 102 -1.03 6.61 -10.17
#